data_AF-A0A524K9N6-F1
#
_entry.id   AF-A0A524K9N6-F1
#
_cell.length_a   1.000
_cell.length_b   1.000
_cell.length_c   1.000
_cell.angle_alpha   90.00
_cell.angle_beta   90.00
_cell.angle_gamma   90.00
#
_symmetry.space_group_name_H-M   'P 1'
#
loop_
_entity.id
_entity.type
_entity.pdbx_description
1 polymer ?
#
loop_
_entity_poly.entity_id
_entity_poly.type
_entity_poly.pdbx_seq_one_letter_code
_entity_poly.pdbx_strand_id
1 'polypeptide(L)' 'RREIILAVSDQLPVSVNDQIVVKALAPVYSKDTESLRKLANDTFEWMLRLAPGQETVLPLSFSVEYPKGTPISGLE' A
#
# COMPACT_ATOMS: atom_id res chain seq x y z
N ARG A 1 18.70 13.04 21.01
CA ARG A 1 18.31 12.46 19.69
C ARG A 1 17.17 13.31 19.12
N ARG A 2 17.08 13.50 17.80
CA ARG A 2 16.07 14.36 17.15
C ARG A 2 14.98 13.52 16.50
N GLU A 3 13.78 14.06 16.43
CA GLU A 3 12.67 13.53 15.64
C GLU A 3 13.01 13.59 14.14
N ILE A 4 12.47 12.65 13.37
CA ILE A 4 12.60 12.63 11.92
C ILE A 4 11.23 12.60 11.25
N ILE A 5 11.18 13.14 10.02
CA ILE A 5 10.03 13.01 9.13
C ILE A 5 10.43 12.06 8.00
N LEU A 6 9.62 11.03 7.77
CA LEU A 6 9.83 10.05 6.71
C LEU A 6 8.63 10.06 5.76
N ALA A 7 8.91 10.10 4.47
CA ALA A 7 7.94 9.74 3.44
C ALA A 7 8.21 8.29 3.05
N VAL A 8 7.20 7.43 3.16
CA VAL A 8 7.26 6.04 2.70
C VAL A 8 6.25 5.90 1.58
N SER A 9 6.65 5.35 0.44
CA SER A 9 5.76 5.03 -0.67
C SER A 9 5.73 3.54 -0.89
N ASP A 10 4.54 2.98 -1.03
CA ASP A 10 4.34 1.55 -1.28
C ASP A 10 3.20 1.34 -2.27
N GLN A 11 3.42 0.44 -3.21
CA GLN A 11 2.57 0.21 -4.36
C GLN A 11 1.86 -1.13 -4.21
N LEU A 12 0.54 -1.13 -4.38
CA LEU A 12 -0.20 -2.38 -4.51
C LEU A 12 0.23 -3.15 -5.77
N PRO A 13 0.18 -4.50 -5.76
CA PRO A 13 0.48 -5.28 -6.94
C PRO A 13 -0.31 -4.79 -8.15
N VAL A 14 0.39 -4.63 -9.27
CA VAL A 14 -0.21 -4.22 -10.55
C VAL A 14 -0.25 -5.42 -11.47
N SER A 15 -1.46 -5.78 -11.92
CA SER A 15 -1.64 -6.81 -12.94
C SER A 15 -1.61 -6.18 -14.33
N VAL A 16 -0.96 -6.87 -15.28
CA VAL A 16 -1.05 -6.57 -16.73
C VAL A 16 -2.17 -7.36 -17.42
N ASN A 17 -2.87 -8.22 -16.68
CA ASN A 17 -4.02 -8.99 -17.15
C ASN A 17 -5.30 -8.40 -16.54
N ASP A 18 -6.21 -7.93 -17.40
CA ASP A 18 -7.46 -7.27 -17.03
C ASP A 18 -8.46 -8.18 -16.30
N GLN A 19 -8.26 -9.50 -16.34
CA GLN A 19 -9.08 -10.47 -15.61
C GLN A 19 -8.63 -10.67 -14.15
N ILE A 20 -7.48 -10.11 -13.77
CA ILE A 20 -6.97 -10.15 -12.41
C ILE A 20 -7.25 -8.80 -11.77
N VAL A 21 -8.04 -8.80 -10.69
CA VAL A 21 -8.43 -7.60 -9.97
C VAL A 21 -7.72 -7.57 -8.62
N VAL A 22 -6.95 -6.52 -8.38
CA VAL A 22 -6.32 -6.24 -7.09
C VAL A 22 -7.15 -5.19 -6.36
N LYS A 23 -7.53 -5.47 -5.11
CA LYS A 23 -8.30 -4.53 -4.27
C LYS A 23 -7.53 -4.22 -3.00
N ALA A 24 -7.40 -2.94 -2.68
CA ALA A 24 -6.90 -2.49 -1.39
C ALA A 24 -7.87 -2.94 -0.28
N LEU A 25 -7.35 -3.61 0.74
CA LEU A 25 -8.06 -3.90 1.98
C LEU A 25 -7.62 -2.94 3.09
N ALA A 26 -6.35 -2.58 3.12
CA ALA A 26 -5.79 -1.52 3.93
C ALA A 26 -4.68 -0.76 3.17
N PRO A 27 -4.48 0.54 3.40
CA PRO A 27 -5.24 1.38 4.34
C PRO A 27 -6.65 1.68 3.83
N VAL A 28 -7.59 1.92 4.76
CA VAL A 28 -8.90 2.45 4.38
C VAL A 28 -8.70 3.88 3.89
N TYR A 29 -8.93 4.10 2.61
CA TYR A 29 -8.71 5.39 1.97
C TYR A 29 -10.02 5.94 1.40
N SER A 30 -10.38 7.16 1.81
CA SER A 30 -11.53 7.91 1.28
C SER A 30 -11.11 9.21 0.61
N LYS A 31 -10.04 9.85 1.11
CA LYS A 31 -9.42 11.06 0.58
C LYS A 31 -8.03 11.24 1.18
N ASP A 32 -7.22 12.09 0.55
CA ASP A 32 -5.92 12.48 1.08
C ASP A 32 -6.03 13.15 2.45
N THR A 33 -5.03 12.90 3.28
CA THR A 33 -4.79 13.54 4.57
C THR A 33 -3.33 14.00 4.64
N GLU A 34 -2.96 14.66 5.74
CA GLU A 34 -1.56 15.02 5.99
C GLU A 34 -0.65 13.80 6.14
N SER A 35 -1.18 12.67 6.62
CA SER A 35 -0.41 11.47 6.94
C SER A 35 -0.52 10.36 5.90
N LEU A 36 -1.51 10.41 5.02
CA LEU A 36 -1.76 9.40 3.99
C LEU A 36 -2.28 10.05 2.71
N ARG A 37 -1.59 9.79 1.60
CA ARG A 37 -2.03 10.19 0.26
C ARG A 37 -2.13 8.99 -0.66
N LYS A 38 -3.07 9.02 -1.61
CA LYS A 38 -3.11 8.06 -2.71
C LYS A 38 -2.53 8.71 -3.96
N LEU A 39 -1.41 8.17 -4.43
CA LEU A 39 -0.74 8.59 -5.66
C LEU A 39 -1.28 7.80 -6.86
N ALA A 40 -0.66 7.96 -8.02
CA ALA A 40 -0.98 7.17 -9.21
C ALA A 40 -0.67 5.66 -9.02
N ASN A 41 -1.23 4.81 -9.89
CA ASN A 41 -0.94 3.37 -9.95
C ASN A 41 -1.13 2.64 -8.61
N ASP A 42 -2.19 2.99 -7.88
CA ASP A 42 -2.52 2.40 -6.56
C ASP A 42 -1.35 2.40 -5.57
N THR A 43 -0.53 3.44 -5.63
CA THR A 43 0.54 3.70 -4.66
C THR A 43 0.01 4.55 -3.52
N PHE A 44 0.30 4.15 -2.29
CA PHE A 44 0.04 4.93 -1.10
C PHE A 44 1.34 5.58 -0.63
N GLU A 45 1.25 6.83 -0.17
CA GLU A 45 2.36 7.52 0.47
C GLU A 45 1.99 7.90 1.90
N TRP A 46 2.81 7.48 2.86
CA TRP A 46 2.67 7.80 4.27
C TRP A 46 3.70 8.84 4.68
N MET A 47 3.23 9.89 5.34
CA MET A 47 4.09 10.85 6.01
C MET A 47 4.14 10.51 7.50
N LEU A 48 5.31 10.05 7.96
CA LEU A 48 5.54 9.62 9.32
C LEU A 48 6.41 10.63 10.07
N ARG A 49 6.06 10.84 11.32
CA ARG A 49 6.84 11.64 12.26
C ARG A 49 7.27 10.71 13.40
N LEU A 50 8.56 10.39 13.44
CA LEU A 50 9.09 9.36 14.35
C LEU A 50 10.02 9.98 15.39
N ALA A 51 9.71 9.72 16.65
CA ALA A 51 10.59 9.99 17.78
C ALA A 51 11.76 8.98 17.81
N PRO A 52 12.87 9.30 18.50
CA PRO A 52 13.99 8.38 18.61
C PRO A 52 13.63 7.05 19.27
N GLY A 53 13.84 5.94 18.55
CA GLY A 53 13.50 4.59 19.02
C GLY A 53 12.03 4.22 18.85
N GLN A 54 11.22 5.08 18.24
CA GLN A 54 9.85 4.75 17.88
C GLN A 54 9.82 3.86 16.65
N GLU A 55 9.09 2.76 16.76
CA GLU A 55 8.75 1.87 15.65
C GLU A 55 7.28 2.09 15.27
N THR A 56 6.99 1.96 13.98
CA THR A 56 5.64 2.07 13.42
C THR A 56 5.45 0.96 12.40
N VAL A 57 4.25 0.37 12.39
CA VAL A 57 3.81 -0.58 11.37
C VAL A 57 2.82 0.12 10.46
N LEU A 58 3.08 0.10 9.16
CA LEU A 58 2.17 0.63 8.15
C LEU A 58 1.20 -0.46 7.70
N PRO A 59 -0.12 -0.21 7.72
CA PRO A 59 -1.08 -1.17 7.23
C PRO A 59 -1.11 -1.14 5.71
N LEU A 60 -0.62 -2.21 5.08
CA LEU A 60 -0.83 -2.49 3.67
C LEU A 60 -1.34 -3.92 3.54
N SER A 61 -2.53 -4.06 2.98
CA SER A 61 -3.09 -5.37 2.68
C SER A 61 -4.02 -5.27 1.48
N PHE A 62 -4.10 -6.36 0.73
CA PHE A 62 -4.87 -6.41 -0.50
C PHE A 62 -5.45 -7.81 -0.72
N SER A 63 -6.49 -7.87 -1.55
CA SER A 63 -6.97 -9.12 -2.12
C SER A 63 -6.65 -9.16 -3.61
N VAL A 64 -6.44 -10.38 -4.12
CA VAL A 64 -6.28 -10.64 -5.55
C VAL A 64 -7.37 -11.59 -5.98
N GLU A 65 -8.22 -11.16 -6.90
CA GLU A 65 -9.28 -11.95 -7.52
C GLU A 65 -8.85 -12.31 -8.95
N TYR A 66 -8.93 -13.59 -9.33
CA TYR A 66 -8.51 -14.07 -10.64
C TYR A 66 -9.35 -15.28 -11.10
N PRO A 67 -9.41 -15.59 -12.40
CA PRO A 67 -10.23 -16.69 -12.90
C PRO A 67 -9.73 -18.05 -12.40
N LYS A 68 -10.66 -18.92 -12.01
CA LYS A 68 -10.34 -20.26 -11.51
C LYS A 68 -9.55 -21.05 -12.55
N GLY A 69 -8.48 -21.71 -12.11
CA GLY A 69 -7.63 -22.52 -12.98
C GLY A 69 -6.57 -21.72 -13.75
N THR A 70 -6.51 -20.39 -13.55
CA THR A 70 -5.43 -19.57 -14.09
C THR A 70 -4.16 -19.79 -13.26
N PRO A 71 -3.02 -20.16 -13.86
CA PRO A 71 -1.75 -20.18 -13.16
C PRO A 71 -1.32 -18.73 -12.87
N ILE A 72 -1.13 -18.40 -11.60
CA ILE A 72 -0.67 -17.08 -11.13
C ILE A 72 0.72 -17.24 -10.49
N SER A 73 1.61 -16.31 -10.78
CA SER A 73 2.91 -16.17 -10.12
C SER A 73 2.97 -14.86 -9.32
N GLY A 74 3.87 -14.78 -8.33
CA GLY A 74 4.06 -13.55 -7.54
C GLY A 74 3.02 -13.31 -6.44
N LEU A 75 2.33 -14.35 -5.98
CA LEU A 75 1.43 -14.31 -4.81
C LEU A 75 2.09 -14.85 -3.52
N GLU A 76 3.38 -15.19 -3.58
CA GLU A 76 4.19 -15.66 -2.45
C GLU A 76 5.07 -14.56 -1.88
#